data_AF-A0A969HK82-F1
#
_entry.id   AF-A0A969HK82-F1
#
_cell.length_a   1.000
_cell.length_b   1.000
_cell.length_c   1.000
_cell.angle_alpha   90.00
_cell.angle_beta   90.00
_cell.angle_gamma   90.00
#
_symmetry.space_group_name_H-M   'P 1'
#
loop_
_entity.id
_entity.type
_entity.pdbx_description
1 polymer ?
#
loop_
_entity_poly.entity_id
_entity_poly.type
_entity_poly.pdbx_seq_one_letter_code
_entity_poly.pdbx_strand_id
1 'polypeptide(L)'
;MSRVVRKDHMITYQGNRYSLPLGSYQPKRWVYIREQEEQLLILDEHRQEIARHRLSHQKGQNIINTHHQRDQQAGLPALTQALVALFTQTALAEAYLAALTKQTDPRYRRDQLSHIQKTLVGQPLPVRDQALAYCTKMAIYSARDLADVVRFLAIEHRNQNPAPAPAPPGPRPTIEQQEALQNQKQAQADKSSLQTYEAIFHQSKP
;
A
#
# COMPACT_ATOMS: atom_id res chain seq x y z
N MET A 1 -24.60 23.20 -23.74
CA MET A 1 -24.26 24.38 -22.91
C MET A 1 -22.80 24.28 -22.46
N SER A 2 -22.09 25.38 -22.21
CA SER A 2 -20.72 25.36 -21.65
C SER A 2 -20.68 25.86 -20.20
N ARG A 3 -19.73 25.37 -19.41
CA ARG A 3 -19.44 25.83 -18.03
C ARG A 3 -17.93 25.95 -17.81
N VAL A 4 -17.54 26.89 -16.95
CA VAL A 4 -16.15 27.06 -16.53
C VAL A 4 -15.81 26.05 -15.45
N VAL A 5 -14.65 25.41 -15.58
CA VAL A 5 -14.10 24.54 -14.53
C VAL A 5 -13.44 25.39 -13.45
N ARG A 6 -13.82 25.15 -12.20
CA ARG A 6 -13.25 25.85 -11.03
C ARG A 6 -11.96 25.16 -10.56
N LYS A 7 -11.15 25.87 -9.77
CA LYS A 7 -9.85 25.40 -9.24
C LYS A 7 -9.97 24.13 -8.38
N ASP A 8 -11.12 23.91 -7.77
CA ASP A 8 -11.48 22.71 -7.00
C ASP A 8 -11.93 21.52 -7.88
N HIS A 9 -11.67 21.58 -9.20
CA HIS A 9 -12.12 20.57 -10.18
C HIS A 9 -13.63 20.36 -10.15
N MET A 10 -14.40 21.44 -9.99
CA MET A 10 -15.86 21.38 -9.95
C MET A 10 -16.51 22.24 -11.03
N ILE A 11 -17.72 21.85 -11.41
CA ILE A 11 -18.61 22.68 -12.22
C ILE A 11 -19.94 22.90 -11.50
N THR A 12 -20.62 23.98 -11.85
CA THR A 12 -21.97 24.27 -11.34
C THR A 12 -23.00 24.11 -12.44
N TYR A 13 -24.02 23.29 -12.19
CA TYR A 13 -25.12 23.03 -13.10
C TYR A 13 -26.45 22.96 -12.35
N GLN A 14 -27.44 23.75 -12.78
CA GLN A 14 -28.77 23.86 -12.15
C GLN A 14 -28.76 24.04 -10.61
N GLY A 15 -27.80 24.80 -10.08
CA GLY A 15 -27.67 25.03 -8.64
C GLY A 15 -27.00 23.89 -7.87
N ASN A 16 -26.54 22.84 -8.54
CA ASN A 16 -25.74 21.76 -7.97
C ASN A 16 -24.29 21.85 -8.42
N ARG A 17 -23.39 21.29 -7.62
CA ARG A 17 -21.97 21.18 -7.94
C ARG A 17 -21.64 19.73 -8.28
N TYR A 18 -20.90 19.54 -9.37
CA TYR A 18 -20.47 18.22 -9.83
C TYR A 18 -18.95 18.16 -9.88
N SER A 19 -18.36 17.10 -9.33
CA SER A 19 -16.91 16.92 -9.36
C SER A 19 -16.41 16.47 -10.75
N LEU A 20 -15.19 16.85 -11.08
CA LEU A 20 -14.46 16.40 -12.27
C LEU A 20 -13.18 15.66 -11.87
N PRO A 21 -12.66 14.77 -12.73
CA PRO A 21 -11.36 14.13 -12.50
C PRO A 21 -10.24 15.15 -12.28
N LEU A 22 -9.26 14.78 -11.44
CA LEU A 22 -8.02 15.53 -11.27
C LEU A 22 -7.33 15.78 -12.62
N GLY A 23 -6.81 16.99 -12.82
CA GLY A 23 -6.23 17.42 -14.10
C GLY A 23 -7.24 18.00 -15.10
N SER A 24 -8.53 17.97 -14.79
CA SER A 24 -9.57 18.62 -15.62
C SER A 24 -9.55 20.16 -15.53
N TYR A 25 -8.83 20.73 -14.57
CA TYR A 25 -8.70 22.18 -14.42
C TYR A 25 -7.44 22.69 -15.13
N GLN A 26 -7.64 23.64 -16.05
CA GLN A 26 -6.60 24.52 -16.56
C GLN A 26 -7.14 25.96 -16.54
N PRO A 27 -6.26 26.99 -16.52
CA PRO A 27 -6.71 28.37 -16.57
C PRO A 27 -7.63 28.60 -17.78
N LYS A 28 -8.82 29.16 -17.55
CA LYS A 28 -9.84 29.43 -18.58
C LYS A 28 -10.37 28.19 -19.32
N ARG A 29 -10.26 26.98 -18.75
CA ARG A 29 -10.83 25.76 -19.35
C ARG A 29 -12.33 25.69 -19.19
N TRP A 30 -13.03 25.43 -20.29
CA TRP A 30 -14.48 25.29 -20.35
C TRP A 30 -14.80 23.84 -20.70
N VAL A 31 -15.94 23.35 -20.21
CA VAL A 31 -16.45 22.02 -20.51
C VAL A 31 -17.86 22.13 -21.07
N TYR A 32 -18.23 21.18 -21.91
CA TYR A 32 -19.57 21.10 -22.47
C TYR A 32 -20.43 20.16 -21.64
N ILE A 33 -21.68 20.52 -21.48
CA ILE A 33 -22.67 19.75 -20.73
C ILE A 33 -23.74 19.27 -21.70
N ARG A 34 -24.04 17.98 -21.60
CA ARG A 34 -25.12 17.31 -22.30
C ARG A 34 -25.94 16.50 -21.28
N GLU A 35 -27.25 16.65 -21.33
CA GLU A 35 -28.18 15.83 -20.56
C GLU A 35 -28.64 14.65 -21.43
N GLN A 36 -28.62 13.45 -20.86
CA GLN A 36 -29.17 12.24 -21.46
C GLN A 36 -29.78 11.38 -20.36
N GLU A 37 -31.06 10.99 -20.49
CA GLU A 37 -31.69 9.95 -19.67
C GLU A 37 -31.38 10.04 -18.16
N GLU A 38 -31.65 11.20 -17.53
CA GLU A 38 -31.35 11.46 -16.09
C GLU A 38 -29.86 11.46 -15.71
N GLN A 39 -28.98 11.58 -16.70
CA GLN A 39 -27.54 11.72 -16.53
C GLN A 39 -27.03 13.04 -17.09
N LEU A 40 -26.06 13.59 -16.37
CA LEU A 40 -25.29 14.75 -16.78
C LEU A 40 -23.94 14.28 -17.33
N LEU A 41 -23.79 14.34 -18.65
CA LEU A 41 -22.52 14.10 -19.32
C LEU A 41 -21.75 15.42 -19.41
N ILE A 42 -20.49 15.35 -19.02
CA ILE A 42 -19.54 16.45 -19.09
C ILE A 42 -18.46 16.05 -20.09
N LEU A 43 -18.26 16.92 -21.08
CA LEU A 43 -17.41 16.69 -22.24
C LEU A 43 -16.32 17.76 -22.31
N ASP A 44 -15.15 17.39 -22.83
CA ASP A 44 -14.06 18.35 -23.10
C ASP A 44 -14.25 19.13 -24.42
N GLU A 45 -13.25 19.91 -24.79
CA GLU A 45 -13.19 20.68 -26.04
C GLU A 45 -13.23 19.82 -27.30
N HIS A 46 -12.78 18.57 -27.21
CA HIS A 46 -12.81 17.58 -28.27
C HIS A 46 -14.09 16.74 -28.27
N ARG A 47 -15.08 17.09 -27.43
CA ARG A 47 -16.35 16.37 -27.23
C ARG A 47 -16.15 14.94 -26.70
N GLN A 48 -15.06 14.67 -26.01
CA GLN A 48 -14.81 13.42 -25.31
C GLN A 48 -15.42 13.47 -23.90
N GLU A 49 -16.05 12.39 -23.45
CA GLU A 49 -16.63 12.28 -22.10
C GLU A 49 -15.51 12.30 -21.05
N ILE A 50 -15.52 13.33 -20.21
CA ILE A 50 -14.59 13.44 -19.07
C ILE A 50 -15.23 13.02 -17.76
N ALA A 51 -16.55 13.16 -17.64
CA ALA A 51 -17.27 12.78 -16.44
C ALA A 51 -18.75 12.55 -16.76
N ARG A 52 -19.35 11.66 -15.99
CA ARG A 52 -20.78 11.35 -16.02
C ARG A 52 -21.30 11.32 -14.60
N HIS A 53 -22.44 11.95 -14.39
CA HIS A 53 -23.10 12.00 -13.08
C HIS A 53 -24.58 11.74 -13.24
N ARG A 54 -25.22 11.28 -12.17
CA ARG A 54 -26.68 11.28 -12.10
C ARG A 54 -27.17 12.73 -11.95
N LEU A 55 -28.16 13.12 -12.73
CA LEU A 55 -28.78 14.44 -12.61
C LEU A 55 -29.51 14.52 -11.27
N SER A 56 -29.31 15.62 -10.54
CA SER A 56 -30.04 15.91 -9.30
C SER A 56 -31.01 17.06 -9.52
N HIS A 57 -32.26 16.84 -9.13
CA HIS A 57 -33.35 17.82 -9.20
C HIS A 57 -33.45 18.70 -7.95
N GLN A 58 -32.71 18.37 -6.89
CA GLN A 58 -32.57 19.22 -5.71
C GLN A 58 -31.62 20.37 -6.00
N LYS A 59 -31.62 21.43 -5.18
CA LYS A 59 -30.69 22.56 -5.30
C LYS A 59 -29.65 22.54 -4.18
N GLY A 60 -28.45 23.03 -4.46
CA GLY A 60 -27.37 23.17 -3.48
C GLY A 60 -26.61 21.88 -3.17
N GLN A 61 -26.83 20.80 -3.93
CA GLN A 61 -26.18 19.52 -3.68
C GLN A 61 -24.75 19.50 -4.20
N ASN A 62 -23.89 18.76 -3.50
CA ASN A 62 -22.52 18.47 -3.90
C ASN A 62 -22.39 17.02 -4.35
N ILE A 63 -22.31 16.80 -5.66
CA ILE A 63 -22.32 15.50 -6.29
C ILE A 63 -20.89 15.13 -6.63
N ILE A 64 -20.29 14.34 -5.75
CA ILE A 64 -18.89 13.94 -5.83
C ILE A 64 -18.84 12.48 -6.26
N ASN A 65 -18.17 12.22 -7.37
CA ASN A 65 -17.69 10.88 -7.68
C ASN A 65 -16.37 10.63 -6.94
N THR A 66 -16.36 9.65 -6.03
CA THR A 66 -15.19 9.26 -5.24
C THR A 66 -13.98 8.89 -6.10
N HIS A 67 -14.22 8.39 -7.33
CA HIS A 67 -13.15 8.08 -8.27
C HIS A 67 -12.44 9.33 -8.81
N HIS A 68 -13.09 10.50 -8.82
CA HIS A 68 -12.50 11.74 -9.34
C HIS A 68 -11.43 12.33 -8.42
N GLN A 69 -11.54 12.09 -7.11
CA GLN A 69 -10.60 12.62 -6.12
C GLN A 69 -9.37 11.73 -5.90
N ARG A 70 -9.44 10.47 -6.32
CA ARG A 70 -8.32 9.55 -6.18
C ARG A 70 -7.48 9.63 -7.46
N ASP A 71 -6.26 10.14 -7.34
CA ASP A 71 -5.26 9.90 -8.37
C ASP A 71 -4.88 8.42 -8.30
N GLN A 72 -5.63 7.57 -9.01
CA GLN A 72 -5.46 6.12 -8.97
C GLN A 72 -4.09 5.69 -9.53
N GLN A 73 -3.42 6.59 -10.27
CA GLN A 73 -2.08 6.39 -10.82
C GLN A 73 -0.98 7.03 -9.95
N ALA A 74 -1.31 8.01 -9.09
CA ALA A 74 -0.35 8.53 -8.11
C ALA A 74 0.15 7.41 -7.20
N GLY A 75 1.47 7.21 -7.23
CA GLY A 75 2.17 6.17 -6.46
C GLY A 75 2.35 4.84 -7.19
N LEU A 76 1.84 4.67 -8.43
CA LEU A 76 2.19 3.51 -9.24
C LEU A 76 3.71 3.42 -9.50
N PRO A 77 4.41 4.53 -9.85
CA PRO A 77 5.87 4.48 -10.02
C PRO A 77 6.61 4.10 -8.73
N ALA A 78 6.19 4.66 -7.59
CA ALA A 78 6.79 4.34 -6.29
C ALA A 78 6.54 2.88 -5.91
N LEU A 79 5.35 2.35 -6.17
CA LEU A 79 5.01 0.94 -5.94
C LEU A 79 5.86 0.01 -6.83
N THR A 80 6.03 0.37 -8.10
CA THR A 80 6.90 -0.38 -9.03
C THR A 80 8.34 -0.38 -8.55
N GLN A 81 8.89 0.78 -8.15
CA GLN A 81 10.25 0.87 -7.61
C GLN A 81 10.43 0.02 -6.35
N ALA A 82 9.45 0.07 -5.44
CA ALA A 82 9.48 -0.76 -4.23
C ALA A 82 9.47 -2.26 -4.56
N LEU A 83 8.74 -2.68 -5.61
CA LEU A 83 8.75 -4.06 -6.08
C LEU A 83 10.07 -4.47 -6.72
N VAL A 84 10.66 -3.61 -7.56
CA VAL A 84 11.96 -3.86 -8.20
C VAL A 84 13.03 -4.12 -7.14
N ALA A 85 13.00 -3.36 -6.05
CA ALA A 85 13.92 -3.52 -4.92
C ALA A 85 13.77 -4.84 -4.14
N LEU A 86 12.71 -5.63 -4.38
CA LEU A 86 12.53 -6.95 -3.74
C LEU A 86 13.32 -8.08 -4.43
N PHE A 87 13.90 -7.81 -5.59
CA PHE A 87 14.64 -8.76 -6.42
C PHE A 87 16.11 -8.39 -6.50
N THR A 88 16.97 -9.39 -6.75
CA THR A 88 18.39 -9.14 -6.99
C THR A 88 18.62 -8.51 -8.36
N GLN A 89 17.88 -8.98 -9.37
CA GLN A 89 18.07 -8.60 -10.76
C GLN A 89 17.07 -7.51 -11.17
N THR A 90 17.37 -6.27 -10.76
CA THR A 90 16.48 -5.11 -10.91
C THR A 90 16.04 -4.86 -12.36
N ALA A 91 16.96 -4.96 -13.33
CA ALA A 91 16.65 -4.75 -14.75
C ALA A 91 15.63 -5.77 -15.30
N LEU A 92 15.72 -7.03 -14.87
CA LEU A 92 14.78 -8.06 -15.27
C LEU A 92 13.42 -7.83 -14.61
N ALA A 93 13.41 -7.44 -13.33
CA ALA A 93 12.20 -7.08 -12.60
C ALA A 93 11.48 -5.88 -13.23
N GLU A 94 12.21 -4.84 -13.63
CA GLU A 94 11.66 -3.67 -14.32
C GLU A 94 11.00 -4.06 -15.65
N ALA A 95 11.69 -4.86 -16.47
CA ALA A 95 11.15 -5.34 -17.74
C ALA A 95 9.88 -6.19 -17.53
N TYR A 96 9.88 -7.08 -16.53
CA TYR A 96 8.74 -7.91 -16.17
C TYR A 96 7.52 -7.07 -15.73
N LEU A 97 7.72 -6.13 -14.80
CA LEU A 97 6.64 -5.27 -14.30
C LEU A 97 6.10 -4.31 -15.37
N ALA A 98 6.97 -3.84 -16.28
CA ALA A 98 6.56 -3.06 -17.44
C ALA A 98 5.67 -3.88 -18.40
N ALA A 99 6.05 -5.14 -18.67
CA ALA A 99 5.24 -6.04 -19.48
C ALA A 99 3.89 -6.36 -18.82
N LEU A 100 3.88 -6.64 -17.52
CA LEU A 100 2.66 -6.91 -16.74
C LEU A 100 1.71 -5.71 -16.76
N THR A 101 2.21 -4.51 -16.48
CA THR A 101 1.37 -3.30 -16.48
C THR A 101 0.86 -2.94 -17.87
N LYS A 102 1.61 -3.25 -18.93
CA LYS A 102 1.17 -3.04 -20.32
C LYS A 102 0.00 -3.97 -20.71
N GLN A 103 0.00 -5.21 -20.21
CA GLN A 103 -1.04 -6.21 -20.52
C GLN A 103 -2.26 -6.11 -19.59
N THR A 104 -2.11 -5.44 -18.45
CA THR A 104 -3.20 -5.24 -17.49
C THR A 104 -4.03 -3.99 -17.83
N ASP A 105 -5.35 -4.10 -17.74
CA ASP A 105 -6.27 -2.95 -17.77
C ASP A 105 -5.80 -1.86 -16.78
N PRO A 106 -5.71 -0.59 -17.20
CA PRO A 106 -5.30 0.52 -16.33
C PRO A 106 -6.01 0.56 -14.97
N ARG A 107 -7.27 0.12 -14.90
CA ARG A 107 -8.07 0.01 -13.68
C ARG A 107 -7.51 -0.97 -12.66
N TYR A 108 -6.86 -2.05 -13.10
CA TYR A 108 -6.39 -3.13 -12.22
C TYR A 108 -4.88 -3.12 -11.97
N ARG A 109 -4.12 -2.21 -12.59
CA ARG A 109 -2.65 -2.14 -12.44
C ARG A 109 -2.20 -2.05 -10.99
N ARG A 110 -2.79 -1.12 -10.22
CA ARG A 110 -2.42 -0.93 -8.81
C ARG A 110 -2.72 -2.17 -7.99
N ASP A 111 -3.86 -2.81 -8.21
CA ASP A 111 -4.27 -4.01 -7.48
C ASP A 111 -3.35 -5.18 -7.80
N GLN A 112 -2.99 -5.37 -9.07
CA GLN A 112 -2.03 -6.39 -9.49
C GLN A 112 -0.66 -6.18 -8.84
N LEU A 113 -0.09 -4.97 -8.92
CA LEU A 113 1.19 -4.66 -8.28
C LEU A 113 1.13 -4.81 -6.75
N SER A 114 0.05 -4.35 -6.12
CA SER A 114 -0.14 -4.49 -4.66
C SER A 114 -0.26 -5.95 -4.26
N HIS A 115 -0.89 -6.79 -5.09
CA HIS A 115 -0.98 -8.23 -4.85
C HIS A 115 0.40 -8.89 -4.94
N ILE A 116 1.18 -8.56 -5.97
CA ILE A 116 2.56 -9.05 -6.12
C ILE A 116 3.39 -8.66 -4.89
N GLN A 117 3.30 -7.40 -4.44
CA GLN A 117 4.05 -6.92 -3.29
C GLN A 117 3.74 -7.74 -2.04
N LYS A 118 2.46 -7.96 -1.76
CA LYS A 118 2.02 -8.78 -0.62
C LYS A 118 2.52 -10.21 -0.70
N THR A 119 2.55 -10.81 -1.89
CA THR A 119 3.02 -12.18 -2.10
C THR A 119 4.54 -12.30 -1.89
N LEU A 120 5.31 -11.32 -2.35
CA LEU A 120 6.77 -11.37 -2.28
C LEU A 120 7.31 -11.00 -0.90
N VAL A 121 6.66 -10.08 -0.19
CA VAL A 121 7.05 -9.67 1.16
C VAL A 121 7.03 -10.89 2.10
N GLY A 122 8.15 -11.13 2.78
CA GLY A 122 8.32 -12.27 3.69
C GLY A 122 8.83 -13.55 3.02
N GLN A 123 8.89 -13.62 1.68
CA GLN A 123 9.49 -14.77 0.99
C GLN A 123 11.02 -14.68 0.98
N PRO A 124 11.76 -15.81 0.98
CA PRO A 124 13.20 -15.81 0.80
C PRO A 124 13.61 -15.20 -0.55
N LEU A 125 14.72 -14.45 -0.60
CA LEU A 125 15.28 -13.89 -1.83
C LEU A 125 15.43 -14.92 -2.98
N PRO A 126 15.97 -16.14 -2.78
CA PRO A 126 16.11 -17.11 -3.86
C PRO A 126 14.76 -17.53 -4.47
N VAL A 127 13.71 -17.62 -3.66
CA VAL A 127 12.35 -17.94 -4.13
C VAL A 127 11.81 -16.82 -5.03
N ARG A 128 12.05 -15.56 -4.64
CA ARG A 128 11.61 -14.38 -5.42
C ARG A 128 12.30 -14.33 -6.77
N ASP A 129 13.63 -14.46 -6.79
CA ASP A 129 14.41 -14.40 -8.03
C ASP A 129 14.09 -15.56 -8.97
N GLN A 130 13.91 -16.77 -8.42
CA GLN A 130 13.52 -17.94 -9.21
C GLN A 130 12.10 -17.79 -9.78
N ALA A 131 11.16 -17.27 -9.00
CA ALA A 131 9.81 -16.99 -9.49
C ALA A 131 9.82 -15.97 -10.63
N LEU A 132 10.59 -14.90 -10.48
CA LEU A 132 10.75 -13.87 -11.50
C LEU A 132 11.33 -14.44 -12.80
N ALA A 133 12.40 -15.24 -12.71
CA ALA A 133 13.02 -15.89 -13.86
C ALA A 133 12.04 -16.86 -14.56
N TYR A 134 11.29 -17.65 -13.78
CA TYR A 134 10.29 -18.57 -14.31
C TYR A 134 9.14 -17.85 -15.03
N CYS A 135 8.54 -16.85 -14.37
CA CYS A 135 7.44 -16.08 -14.95
C CYS A 135 7.85 -15.34 -16.23
N THR A 136 9.08 -14.81 -16.26
CA THR A 136 9.63 -14.15 -17.45
C THR A 136 9.85 -15.15 -18.59
N LYS A 137 10.41 -16.33 -18.30
CA LYS A 137 10.63 -17.39 -19.30
C LYS A 137 9.32 -17.94 -19.88
N MET A 138 8.29 -18.07 -19.05
CA MET A 138 6.99 -18.61 -19.43
C MET A 138 5.99 -17.54 -19.90
N ALA A 139 6.42 -16.28 -19.98
CA ALA A 139 5.58 -15.15 -20.37
C ALA A 139 4.28 -15.02 -19.54
N ILE A 140 4.39 -15.26 -18.23
CA ILE A 140 3.27 -15.20 -17.27
C ILE A 140 3.18 -13.78 -16.70
N TYR A 141 2.21 -12.99 -17.17
CA TYR A 141 2.06 -11.57 -16.84
C TYR A 141 0.80 -11.29 -16.00
N SER A 142 0.65 -12.03 -14.91
CA SER A 142 -0.50 -11.96 -14.01
C SER A 142 -0.03 -12.13 -12.58
N ALA A 143 -0.49 -11.24 -11.69
CA ALA A 143 -0.15 -11.26 -10.28
C ALA A 143 -0.58 -12.56 -9.59
N ARG A 144 -1.73 -13.13 -10.01
CA ARG A 144 -2.26 -14.36 -9.44
C ARG A 144 -1.38 -15.55 -9.78
N ASP A 145 -1.01 -15.67 -11.05
CA ASP A 145 -0.18 -16.78 -11.52
C ASP A 145 1.24 -16.67 -10.95
N LEU A 146 1.80 -15.46 -10.85
CA LEU A 146 3.04 -15.23 -10.11
C LEU A 146 2.92 -15.65 -8.65
N ALA A 147 1.80 -15.34 -7.98
CA ALA A 147 1.58 -15.73 -6.60
C ALA A 147 1.52 -17.25 -6.42
N ASP A 148 0.94 -17.97 -7.38
CA ASP A 148 0.89 -19.43 -7.37
C ASP A 148 2.30 -20.03 -7.60
N VAL A 149 3.08 -19.48 -8.52
CA VAL A 149 4.49 -19.86 -8.74
C VAL A 149 5.33 -19.63 -7.47
N VAL A 150 5.21 -18.46 -6.85
CA VAL A 150 5.92 -18.13 -5.60
C VAL A 150 5.54 -19.10 -4.48
N ARG A 151 4.24 -19.43 -4.35
CA ARG A 151 3.76 -20.37 -3.34
C ARG A 151 4.36 -21.76 -3.54
N PHE A 152 4.37 -22.25 -4.79
CA PHE A 152 4.98 -23.53 -5.13
C PHE A 152 6.48 -23.54 -4.80
N LEU A 153 7.23 -22.53 -5.23
CA LEU A 153 8.67 -22.42 -4.98
C LEU A 153 9.01 -22.24 -3.50
N ALA A 154 8.16 -21.56 -2.73
CA ALA A 154 8.34 -21.42 -1.29
C ALA A 154 8.22 -22.75 -0.56
N ILE A 155 7.29 -23.62 -0.99
CA ILE A 155 7.14 -24.98 -0.44
C ILE A 155 8.38 -25.81 -0.79
N GLU A 156 8.81 -25.79 -2.04
CA GLU A 156 10.02 -26.51 -2.49
C GLU A 156 11.27 -26.06 -1.72
N HIS A 157 11.47 -24.74 -1.58
CA HIS A 157 12.60 -24.19 -0.84
C HIS A 157 12.57 -24.61 0.64
N ARG A 158 11.38 -24.66 1.26
CA ARG A 158 11.22 -25.13 2.65
C ARG A 158 11.54 -26.63 2.78
N ASN A 159 11.18 -27.44 1.79
CA ASN A 159 11.47 -28.88 1.80
C ASN A 159 12.98 -29.14 1.66
N GLN A 160 13.68 -28.33 0.86
CA GLN A 160 15.12 -28.44 0.66
C GLN A 160 15.94 -27.85 1.83
N ASN A 161 15.42 -26.82 2.49
CA ASN A 161 16.01 -26.19 3.68
C ASN A 161 15.05 -26.33 4.87
N PRO A 162 14.88 -27.54 5.44
CA PRO A 162 14.06 -27.72 6.62
C PRO A 162 14.60 -26.84 7.74
N ALA A 163 13.71 -26.15 8.46
CA ALA A 163 14.10 -25.41 9.66
C ALA A 163 14.86 -26.37 10.58
N PRO A 164 15.95 -25.91 11.24
CA PRO A 164 16.63 -26.74 12.22
C PRO A 164 15.59 -27.24 13.21
N ALA A 165 15.58 -28.56 13.45
CA ALA A 165 14.65 -29.18 14.38
C ALA A 165 14.59 -28.33 15.66
N PRO A 166 13.39 -28.08 16.23
CA PRO A 166 13.30 -27.36 17.49
C PRO A 166 14.28 -28.02 18.45
N ALA A 167 15.23 -27.24 18.97
CA ALA A 167 16.30 -27.76 19.82
C ALA A 167 15.64 -28.68 20.86
N PRO A 168 16.18 -29.90 21.08
CA PRO A 168 15.63 -30.78 22.10
C PRO A 168 15.50 -29.96 23.38
N PRO A 169 14.36 -30.05 24.10
CA PRO A 169 14.19 -29.32 25.35
C PRO A 169 15.43 -29.62 26.19
N GLY A 170 16.22 -28.58 26.47
CA GLY A 170 17.46 -28.73 27.22
C GLY A 170 17.19 -29.47 28.54
N PRO A 171 18.18 -30.17 29.11
CA PRO A 171 18.00 -30.81 30.40
C PRO A 171 17.41 -29.80 31.38
N ARG A 172 16.31 -30.19 32.04
CA ARG A 172 15.67 -29.33 33.06
C ARG A 172 16.78 -28.92 34.05
N PRO A 173 16.92 -27.62 34.36
CA PRO A 173 17.98 -27.17 35.27
C PRO A 173 17.85 -27.90 36.60
N THR A 174 18.97 -28.38 37.14
CA THR A 174 19.01 -29.06 38.43
C THR A 174 18.52 -28.12 39.53
N ILE A 175 17.97 -28.65 40.62
CA ILE A 175 17.49 -27.88 41.77
C ILE A 175 18.54 -26.86 42.24
N GLU A 176 19.80 -27.25 42.30
CA GLU A 176 20.94 -26.37 42.65
C GLU A 176 21.10 -25.17 41.70
N GLN A 177 20.84 -25.36 40.40
CA GLN A 177 20.92 -24.29 39.39
C GLN A 177 19.72 -23.34 39.48
N GLN A 178 18.55 -23.87 39.87
CA GLN A 178 17.36 -23.05 40.12
C GLN A 178 17.54 -22.22 41.39
N GLU A 179 18.07 -22.82 42.46
CA GLU A 179 18.39 -22.15 43.72
C GLU A 179 19.48 -21.08 43.52
N ALA A 180 20.51 -21.36 42.73
CA ALA A 180 21.53 -20.36 42.38
C ALA A 180 20.94 -19.16 41.64
N LEU A 181 20.04 -19.39 40.67
CA LEU A 181 19.37 -18.32 39.92
C LEU A 181 18.43 -17.49 40.80
N GLN A 182 17.77 -18.15 41.75
CA GLN A 182 16.85 -17.51 42.69
C GLN A 182 17.60 -16.68 43.75
N ASN A 183 18.71 -17.20 44.25
CA ASN A 183 19.63 -16.48 45.13
C ASN A 183 20.30 -15.29 44.43
N GLN A 184 20.65 -15.41 43.14
CA GLN A 184 21.19 -14.29 42.35
C GLN A 184 20.17 -13.17 42.15
N LYS A 185 18.90 -13.51 41.90
CA LYS A 185 17.80 -12.54 41.77
C LYS A 185 17.45 -11.87 43.10
N GLN A 186 17.59 -12.58 44.23
CA GLN A 186 17.39 -12.01 45.57
C GLN A 186 18.58 -11.14 46.03
N ALA A 187 19.82 -11.46 45.62
CA ALA A 187 21.00 -10.67 45.96
C ALA A 187 21.07 -9.29 45.26
N GLN A 188 20.25 -9.06 44.22
CA GLN A 188 20.22 -7.80 43.46
C GLN A 188 19.12 -6.81 43.91
N ALA A 189 18.39 -7.11 44.98
CA ALA A 189 17.36 -6.22 45.52
C ALA A 189 17.71 -5.77 46.95
N ASP A 190 18.55 -4.72 47.07
CA ASP A 190 18.72 -3.91 48.29
C ASP A 190 19.76 -2.79 47.97
N LYS A 191 19.54 -1.47 48.13
CA LYS A 191 18.50 -0.66 48.80
C LYS A 191 18.41 0.69 48.08
N SER A 192 17.22 1.08 47.63
CA SER A 192 16.91 2.50 47.40
C SER A 192 16.78 3.16 48.76
N SER A 193 17.80 3.91 49.21
CA SER A 193 17.75 4.55 50.52
C SER A 193 16.69 5.67 50.55
N LEU A 194 15.75 5.59 51.49
CA LEU A 194 14.79 6.66 51.77
C LEU A 194 15.46 8.00 52.18
N GLN A 195 16.77 7.98 52.49
CA GLN A 195 17.57 9.17 52.81
C GLN A 195 17.68 10.19 51.66
N THR A 196 17.40 9.80 50.41
CA THR A 196 17.49 10.73 49.27
C THR A 196 16.37 11.78 49.26
N TYR A 197 15.24 11.53 49.93
CA TYR A 197 14.08 12.44 49.93
C TYR A 197 14.13 13.48 51.06
N GLU A 198 14.85 13.23 52.16
CA GLU A 198 14.92 14.18 53.29
C GLU A 198 15.82 15.39 52.98
N ALA A 199 16.74 15.30 52.03
CA ALA A 199 17.62 16.40 51.63
C ALA A 199 16.90 17.51 50.82
N ILE A 200 15.74 17.22 50.24
CA ILE A 200 15.01 18.17 49.40
C ILE A 200 14.12 19.11 50.24
N PHE A 201 13.69 18.70 51.43
CA PHE A 201 12.73 19.45 52.24
C PHE A 201 13.33 20.43 53.26
N HIS A 202 14.66 20.41 53.48
CA HIS A 202 15.30 21.24 54.52
C HIS A 202 16.14 22.44 54.01
N GLN A 203 16.16 22.73 52.71
CA GLN A 203 16.76 23.98 52.19
C GLN A 203 15.69 25.03 51.86
N SER A 204 15.01 25.54 52.88
CA SER A 204 14.37 26.86 52.83
C SER A 204 14.29 27.51 54.21
N LYS A 205 15.41 28.08 54.65
CA LYS A 205 15.56 29.31 55.46
C LYS A 205 17.02 29.45 55.90
N PRO A 206 17.53 30.67 56.17
CA PRO A 206 16.84 31.96 56.28
C PRO A 206 16.76 32.77 54.98
#